data_AF-A0A3S8WL82-F1
#
_entry.id   AF-A0A3S8WL82-F1
#
_cell.length_a   1.000
_cell.length_b   1.000
_cell.length_c   1.000
_cell.angle_alpha   90.00
_cell.angle_beta   90.00
_cell.angle_gamma   90.00
#
_symmetry.space_group_name_H-M   'P 1'
#
loop_
_entity.id
_entity.type
_entity.pdbx_description
1 polymer ?
#
loop_
_entity_poly.entity_id
_entity_poly.type
_entity_poly.pdbx_seq_one_letter_code
_entity_poly.pdbx_strand_id
1 'polypeptide(L)'
;MWRLRLPQPQITQVWADSAYARDLLPSWTAGHLWMTLRPVLRPKGTRGFVVLPRRWKVERSLGWIMNARRNARDYERLPQHAEAHLNWAFIRPWIRPPPKRAPSRRVPPACPKVPSRGRS
;
A
#
# COMPACT_ATOMS: atom_id res chain seq x y z
N MET A 1 2.90 -17.42 -10.32
CA MET A 1 3.06 -16.07 -10.92
C MET A 1 2.89 -16.02 -12.44
N TRP A 2 3.17 -17.07 -13.21
CA TRP A 2 2.96 -17.09 -14.68
C TRP A 2 1.47 -16.97 -15.11
N ARG A 3 0.53 -17.32 -14.23
CA ARG A 3 -0.92 -17.21 -14.47
C ARG A 3 -1.46 -15.77 -14.60
N LEU A 4 -0.69 -14.74 -14.24
CA LEU A 4 -1.15 -13.33 -14.29
C LEU A 4 -1.19 -12.75 -15.70
N ARG A 5 -0.31 -13.20 -16.61
CA ARG A 5 -0.21 -12.63 -17.96
C ARG A 5 -1.30 -13.13 -18.90
N LEU A 6 -1.63 -14.42 -18.83
CA LEU A 6 -2.66 -15.03 -19.68
C LEU A 6 -4.02 -14.29 -19.62
N PRO A 7 -4.50 -13.81 -18.44
CA PRO A 7 -5.74 -13.05 -18.35
C PRO A 7 -5.59 -11.52 -18.52
N GLN A 8 -4.40 -10.92 -18.38
CA GLN A 8 -4.22 -9.46 -18.33
C GLN A 8 -3.01 -8.97 -19.16
N PRO A 9 -3.08 -9.00 -20.50
CA PRO A 9 -1.99 -8.55 -21.37
C PRO A 9 -1.72 -7.03 -21.29
N GLN A 10 -2.66 -6.24 -20.80
CA GLN A 10 -2.57 -4.77 -20.73
C GLN A 10 -1.63 -4.24 -19.63
N ILE A 11 -1.18 -5.10 -18.70
CA ILE A 11 -0.32 -4.67 -17.59
C ILE A 11 1.14 -4.69 -18.05
N THR A 12 1.60 -3.57 -18.61
CA THR A 12 2.98 -3.46 -19.14
C THR A 12 3.99 -3.06 -18.06
N GLN A 13 3.56 -2.36 -17.00
CA GLN A 13 4.44 -1.74 -16.02
C GLN A 13 4.06 -2.13 -14.58
N VAL A 14 5.05 -2.63 -13.84
CA VAL A 14 4.90 -3.04 -12.44
C VAL A 14 5.83 -2.21 -11.57
N TRP A 15 5.32 -1.72 -10.44
CA TRP A 15 6.13 -1.00 -9.45
C TRP A 15 6.49 -1.93 -8.31
N ALA A 16 7.73 -1.88 -7.84
CA ALA A 16 8.19 -2.71 -6.72
C ALA A 16 9.02 -1.90 -5.71
N ASP A 17 9.17 -2.41 -4.50
CA ASP A 17 10.07 -1.80 -3.51
C ASP A 17 11.53 -2.04 -3.91
N SER A 18 12.41 -1.16 -3.42
CA SER A 18 13.86 -1.25 -3.49
C SER A 18 14.44 -2.62 -3.09
N ALA A 19 13.79 -3.36 -2.18
CA ALA A 19 14.19 -4.73 -1.82
C ALA A 19 14.14 -5.70 -3.02
N TYR A 20 13.24 -5.46 -3.96
CA TYR A 20 13.05 -6.26 -5.18
C TYR A 20 13.85 -5.73 -6.37
N ALA A 21 14.66 -4.69 -6.17
CA ALA A 21 15.51 -4.10 -7.20
C ALA A 21 16.80 -4.89 -7.45
N ARG A 22 17.08 -5.96 -6.69
CA ARG A 22 18.35 -6.69 -6.77
C ARG A 22 18.45 -7.56 -8.02
N ASP A 23 19.48 -7.24 -8.81
CA ASP A 23 20.22 -7.94 -9.87
C ASP A 23 19.49 -8.86 -10.86
N LEU A 24 18.68 -9.81 -10.40
CA LEU A 24 18.07 -10.85 -11.25
C LEU A 24 16.58 -10.64 -11.49
N LEU A 25 15.89 -9.92 -10.61
CA LEU A 25 14.45 -9.75 -10.71
C LEU A 25 14.01 -8.92 -11.93
N PRO A 26 14.64 -7.77 -12.24
CA PRO A 26 14.24 -6.94 -13.38
C PRO A 26 14.47 -7.63 -14.74
N SER A 27 15.61 -8.31 -14.90
CA SER A 27 15.95 -9.06 -16.12
C SER A 27 15.05 -10.29 -16.28
N TRP A 28 14.78 -11.00 -15.18
CA TRP A 28 13.85 -12.14 -15.19
C TRP A 28 12.40 -11.73 -15.49
N THR A 29 11.90 -10.64 -14.91
CA THR A 29 10.55 -10.12 -15.22
C THR A 29 10.42 -9.68 -16.68
N ALA A 30 11.45 -9.06 -17.24
CA ALA A 30 11.47 -8.72 -18.66
C ALA A 30 11.52 -9.96 -19.57
N GLY A 31 12.34 -10.97 -19.24
CA GLY A 31 12.49 -12.16 -20.06
C GLY A 31 11.34 -13.16 -19.95
N HIS A 32 10.73 -13.29 -18.77
CA HIS A 32 9.76 -14.35 -18.48
C HIS A 32 8.31 -13.85 -18.40
N LEU A 33 8.11 -12.59 -18.01
CA LEU A 33 6.78 -11.99 -17.86
C LEU A 33 6.52 -10.88 -18.90
N TRP A 34 7.53 -10.52 -19.71
CA TRP A 34 7.61 -9.33 -20.56
C TRP A 34 6.93 -8.08 -19.95
N MET A 35 7.27 -7.79 -18.69
CA MET A 35 6.81 -6.64 -17.93
C MET A 35 8.00 -5.80 -17.47
N THR A 36 7.81 -4.47 -17.46
CA THR A 36 8.84 -3.55 -16.98
C THR A 36 8.69 -3.33 -15.47
N LEU A 37 9.61 -3.87 -14.69
CA LEU A 37 9.70 -3.65 -13.25
C LEU A 37 10.38 -2.30 -12.96
N ARG A 38 9.66 -1.40 -12.28
CA ARG A 38 10.19 -0.11 -11.81
C ARG A 38 10.35 -0.12 -10.29
N PRO A 39 11.57 -0.31 -9.76
CA PRO A 39 11.81 -0.23 -8.33
C PRO A 39 11.71 1.22 -7.83
N VAL A 40 10.97 1.44 -6.76
CA VAL A 40 10.94 2.73 -6.04
C VAL A 40 12.08 2.74 -5.04
N LEU A 41 13.13 3.49 -5.36
CA LEU A 41 14.31 3.62 -4.52
C LEU A 41 14.10 4.67 -3.42
N ARG A 42 14.69 4.41 -2.24
CA ARG A 42 14.85 5.46 -1.24
C ARG A 42 15.88 6.48 -1.71
N PRO A 43 15.64 7.79 -1.51
CA PRO A 43 16.66 8.81 -1.76
C PRO A 43 17.90 8.52 -0.89
N LYS A 44 19.08 8.56 -1.52
CA LYS A 44 20.36 8.30 -0.86
C LYS A 44 20.64 9.42 0.15
N GLY A 45 21.10 9.06 1.35
CA GLY A 45 21.49 10.03 2.39
C GLY A 45 20.41 10.42 3.40
N THR A 46 19.18 9.89 3.30
CA THR A 46 18.16 10.19 4.31
C THR A 46 18.28 9.30 5.53
N ARG A 47 18.42 9.90 6.72
CA ARG A 47 18.31 9.21 8.01
C ARG A 47 16.85 9.23 8.48
N GLY A 48 16.29 8.05 8.79
CA GLY A 48 14.93 7.91 9.32
C GLY A 48 13.90 7.37 8.33
N PHE A 49 12.62 7.51 8.69
CA PHE A 49 11.49 7.03 7.90
C PHE A 49 11.09 8.06 6.83
N VAL A 50 11.26 7.70 5.55
CA VAL A 50 10.84 8.53 4.41
C VAL A 50 9.60 7.90 3.78
N VAL A 51 8.55 8.70 3.60
CA VAL A 51 7.35 8.28 2.87
C VAL A 51 7.70 8.18 1.38
N LEU A 52 7.79 6.94 0.91
CA LEU A 52 8.06 6.65 -0.50
C LEU A 52 6.81 6.91 -1.35
N PRO A 53 6.93 7.61 -2.49
CA PRO A 53 5.79 7.84 -3.37
C PRO A 53 5.24 6.50 -3.86
N ARG A 54 3.92 6.32 -3.76
CA ARG A 54 3.15 5.13 -4.20
C ARG A 54 3.26 3.88 -3.32
N ARG A 55 4.14 3.85 -2.30
CA ARG A 55 4.27 2.72 -1.36
C ARG A 55 2.95 2.41 -0.62
N TRP A 56 2.17 3.46 -0.35
CA TRP A 56 0.86 3.33 0.30
C TRP A 56 -0.09 2.35 -0.42
N LYS A 57 0.03 2.17 -1.75
CA LYS A 57 -0.82 1.24 -2.49
C LYS A 57 -0.57 -0.20 -2.06
N VAL A 58 0.69 -0.58 -1.91
CA VAL A 58 1.12 -1.92 -1.47
C VAL A 58 0.78 -2.11 0.01
N GLU A 59 1.05 -1.13 0.85
CA GLU A 59 0.72 -1.19 2.28
C GLU A 59 -0.80 -1.31 2.49
N ARG A 60 -1.59 -0.64 1.65
CA ARG A 60 -3.06 -0.73 1.69
C ARG A 60 -3.56 -2.12 1.30
N SER A 61 -3.02 -2.73 0.24
CA SER A 61 -3.42 -4.09 -0.14
C SER A 61 -3.01 -5.10 0.94
N LEU A 62 -1.81 -4.96 1.52
CA LEU A 62 -1.40 -5.77 2.68
C LEU A 62 -2.32 -5.55 3.88
N GLY A 63 -2.74 -4.32 4.14
CA GLY A 63 -3.72 -4.01 5.18
C GLY A 63 -5.07 -4.71 4.97
N TRP A 64 -5.55 -4.81 3.73
CA TRP A 64 -6.79 -5.56 3.43
C TRP A 64 -6.63 -7.06 3.67
N ILE A 65 -5.49 -7.63 3.27
CA ILE A 65 -5.17 -9.04 3.52
C ILE A 65 -5.12 -9.31 5.03
N MET A 66 -4.38 -8.50 5.79
CA MET A 66 -4.25 -8.67 7.24
C MET A 66 -5.54 -8.42 8.01
N ASN A 67 -6.40 -7.49 7.55
CA ASN A 67 -7.72 -7.26 8.15
C ASN A 67 -8.65 -8.47 7.98
N ALA A 68 -8.46 -9.27 6.93
CA ALA A 68 -9.08 -10.59 6.84
C ALA A 68 -8.34 -11.53 7.80
N ARG A 69 -8.78 -11.61 9.06
CA ARG A 69 -8.18 -12.41 10.15
C ARG A 69 -7.74 -13.82 9.76
N ARG A 70 -8.43 -14.45 8.80
CA ARG A 70 -8.11 -15.79 8.30
C ARG A 70 -6.83 -15.86 7.46
N ASN A 71 -6.41 -14.77 6.82
CA ASN A 71 -5.14 -14.67 6.11
C ASN A 71 -3.96 -14.28 7.02
N ALA A 72 -4.21 -13.94 8.30
CA ALA A 72 -3.14 -13.58 9.22
C ALA A 72 -2.29 -14.80 9.63
N ARG A 73 -2.76 -16.02 9.34
CA ARG A 73 -2.10 -17.26 9.70
C ARG A 73 -2.44 -18.33 8.67
N ASP A 74 -1.42 -19.02 8.17
CA ASP A 74 -1.57 -20.04 7.13
C ASP A 74 -2.20 -21.30 7.72
N TYR A 75 -3.53 -21.38 7.65
CA TYR A 75 -4.30 -22.54 8.09
C TYR A 75 -4.71 -23.47 6.94
N GLU A 76 -4.55 -23.04 5.69
CA GLU A 76 -5.04 -23.78 4.53
C GLU A 76 -4.00 -24.82 4.07
N ARG A 77 -4.42 -26.08 3.92
CA ARG A 77 -3.55 -27.18 3.43
C ARG A 77 -3.30 -27.12 1.92
N LEU A 78 -4.19 -26.47 1.17
CA LEU A 78 -4.15 -26.40 -0.28
C LEU A 78 -3.98 -24.95 -0.74
N PRO A 79 -3.08 -24.67 -1.70
CA PRO A 79 -2.84 -23.31 -2.19
C PRO A 79 -4.08 -22.69 -2.83
N GLN A 80 -4.98 -23.50 -3.41
CA GLN A 80 -6.22 -23.03 -4.03
C GLN A 80 -7.17 -22.36 -3.02
N HIS A 81 -7.20 -22.84 -1.77
CA HIS A 81 -8.03 -22.23 -0.73
C HIS A 81 -7.47 -20.89 -0.26
N ALA A 82 -6.13 -20.81 -0.12
CA ALA A 82 -5.46 -19.56 0.19
C ALA A 82 -5.70 -18.51 -0.92
N GLU A 83 -5.59 -18.91 -2.19
CA GLU A 83 -5.90 -18.05 -3.33
C GLU A 83 -7.35 -17.53 -3.31
N ALA A 84 -8.33 -18.42 -3.05
CA ALA A 84 -9.72 -18.01 -2.92
C ALA A 84 -9.92 -16.99 -1.78
N HIS A 85 -9.26 -17.20 -0.64
CA HIS A 85 -9.36 -16.27 0.49
C HIS A 85 -8.72 -14.91 0.21
N LEU A 86 -7.61 -14.87 -0.52
CA LEU A 86 -7.00 -13.63 -0.99
C LEU A 86 -7.97 -12.87 -1.90
N ASN A 87 -8.59 -13.54 -2.87
CA ASN A 87 -9.60 -12.92 -3.74
C ASN A 87 -10.75 -12.32 -2.94
N TRP A 88 -11.27 -13.06 -1.95
CA TRP A 88 -12.29 -12.55 -1.02
C TRP A 88 -11.80 -11.32 -0.25
N ALA A 89 -10.56 -11.29 0.22
CA ALA A 89 -10.00 -10.14 0.93
C ALA A 89 -9.93 -8.89 0.04
N PHE A 90 -9.66 -9.03 -1.26
CA PHE A 90 -9.68 -7.93 -2.23
C PHE A 90 -11.08 -7.49 -2.62
N ILE A 91 -12.08 -8.37 -2.60
CA ILE A 91 -13.48 -8.05 -2.91
C ILE A 91 -14.15 -7.28 -1.75
N ARG A 92 -13.84 -7.64 -0.49
CA ARG A 92 -14.49 -7.09 0.71
C ARG A 92 -14.50 -5.56 0.80
N PRO A 93 -13.41 -4.80 0.53
CA PRO A 93 -13.42 -3.34 0.60
C PRO A 93 -14.39 -2.68 -0.38
N TRP A 94 -14.74 -3.34 -1.48
CA TRP A 94 -15.70 -2.82 -2.46
C TRP A 94 -17.14 -2.98 -1.97
N ILE A 95 -17.43 -4.12 -1.33
CA ILE A 95 -18.76 -4.42 -0.78
C ILE A 95 -18.99 -3.65 0.54
N ARG A 96 -17.96 -3.58 1.39
CA ARG A 96 -18.00 -2.94 2.71
C ARG A 96 -16.79 -2.02 2.86
N PRO A 97 -16.87 -0.78 2.35
CA PRO A 97 -15.78 0.16 2.48
C PRO A 97 -15.52 0.52 3.95
N PRO A 98 -14.26 0.81 4.32
CA PRO A 98 -13.96 1.32 5.64
C PRO A 98 -14.69 2.65 5.87
N PRO A 99 -15.12 2.95 7.11
CA PRO A 99 -15.79 4.21 7.42
C PRO A 99 -14.88 5.38 7.05
N LYS A 100 -15.45 6.42 6.42
CA LYS A 100 -14.72 7.65 6.13
C LYS A 100 -14.26 8.25 7.47
N ARG A 101 -12.98 8.64 7.57
CA ARG A 101 -12.52 9.41 8.73
C ARG A 101 -13.32 10.71 8.81
N ALA A 102 -13.85 11.01 9.99
CA ALA A 102 -14.47 12.30 10.25
C ALA A 102 -13.47 13.42 9.95
N PRO A 103 -13.90 14.56 9.40
CA PRO A 103 -13.00 15.70 9.20
C PRO A 103 -12.33 16.05 10.52
N SER A 104 -11.01 16.21 10.50
CA SER A 104 -10.27 16.76 11.64
C SER A 104 -10.96 18.05 12.06
N ARG A 105 -11.41 18.11 13.32
CA ARG A 105 -11.99 19.32 13.91
C ARG A 105 -10.87 20.36 13.90
N ARG A 106 -10.86 21.27 12.92
CA ARG A 106 -9.88 22.37 12.88
C ARG A 106 -10.03 23.11 14.20
N VAL A 107 -8.95 23.15 14.99
CA VAL A 107 -8.91 24.01 16.18
C VAL A 107 -8.99 25.45 15.67
N PRO A 108 -9.99 26.25 16.07
CA PRO A 108 -10.02 27.66 15.68
C PRO A 108 -8.77 28.36 16.23
N PRO A 109 -8.21 29.35 15.50
CA PRO A 109 -7.09 30.12 16.01
C PRO A 109 -7.45 30.76 17.35
N ALA A 110 -6.54 30.71 18.32
CA ALA A 110 -6.76 31.31 19.63
C ALA A 110 -7.07 32.80 19.49
N CYS A 111 -8.10 33.29 20.18
CA CYS A 111 -8.39 34.72 20.24
C CYS A 111 -7.15 35.48 20.75
N PRO A 112 -6.74 36.59 20.10
CA PRO A 112 -5.66 37.42 20.62
C PRO A 112 -6.05 37.96 22.00
N LYS A 113 -5.15 37.82 22.98
CA LYS A 113 -5.34 38.36 24.34
C LYS A 113 -5.42 39.88 24.23
N VAL A 114 -6.57 40.46 24.59
CA VAL A 114 -6.73 41.93 24.69
C VAL A 114 -5.86 42.40 25.88
N PRO A 115 -4.96 43.39 25.70
CA PRO A 115 -4.22 43.93 26.82
C PRO A 115 -5.18 44.58 27.81
N SER A 116 -5.13 44.16 29.08
CA SER A 116 -5.87 44.82 30.15
C SER A 116 -5.40 46.27 30.24
N ARG A 117 -6.28 47.22 29.89
CA ARG A 117 -6.03 48.64 30.15
C ARG A 117 -5.87 48.81 31.66
N GLY A 118 -4.65 49.15 32.09
CA GLY A 118 -4.36 49.56 33.46
C GLY A 118 -5.29 50.70 33.83
N ARG A 119 -6.03 50.52 34.93
CA ARG A 119 -6.86 51.56 35.53
C ARG A 119 -5.91 52.40 36.38
N SER A 120 -5.65 53.63 35.94
CA SER A 120 -5.03 54.69 36.75
C SER A 120 -5.95 55.10 37.90
#